data_AF-A0A7W0TAW5-F1
#
_entry.id   AF-A0A7W0TAW5-F1
#
_cell.length_a   1.000
_cell.length_b   1.000
_cell.length_c   1.000
_cell.angle_alpha   90.00
_cell.angle_beta   90.00
_cell.angle_gamma   90.00
#
_symmetry.space_group_name_H-M   'P 1'
#
loop_
_entity.id
_entity.type
_entity.pdbx_description
1 polymer ?
#
loop_
_entity_poly.entity_id
_entity_poly.type
_entity_poly.pdbx_seq_one_letter_code
_entity_poly.pdbx_strand_id
1 'polypeptide(L)'
;MNPNVAKCLLVSKVLVADGMMQDEERSFLEHMMKALGLTDAERKSVVELEGLDAAPGIVRALPAEERQAIVEMLVDAASADGKLSPHEMATVRRVTVALGL
;
A
#
# COMPACT_ATOMS: atom_id res chain seq x y z
N MET A 1 -1.36 -13.70 -9.16
CA MET A 1 -1.48 -12.25 -8.87
C MET A 1 -0.09 -11.65 -8.84
N ASN A 2 0.11 -10.50 -9.50
CA ASN A 2 1.37 -9.76 -9.49
C ASN A 2 1.74 -9.35 -8.04
N PRO A 3 2.98 -9.56 -7.56
CA PRO A 3 3.40 -9.11 -6.23
C PRO A 3 3.14 -7.62 -5.98
N ASN A 4 3.30 -6.76 -6.99
CA ASN A 4 3.03 -5.32 -6.86
C ASN A 4 1.54 -5.03 -6.63
N VAL A 5 0.65 -5.80 -7.26
CA VAL A 5 -0.79 -5.75 -6.98
C VAL A 5 -1.08 -6.19 -5.54
N ALA A 6 -0.46 -7.27 -5.08
CA ALA A 6 -0.59 -7.74 -3.71
C ALA A 6 -0.11 -6.70 -2.67
N LYS A 7 0.99 -6.01 -2.97
CA LYS A 7 1.52 -4.89 -2.15
C LYS A 7 0.48 -3.77 -2.04
N CYS A 8 -0.04 -3.29 -3.17
CA CYS A 8 -1.05 -2.23 -3.21
C CYS A 8 -2.38 -2.64 -2.55
N LEU A 9 -2.81 -3.89 -2.70
CA LEU A 9 -4.03 -4.42 -2.04
C LEU A 9 -3.91 -4.40 -0.52
N LEU A 10 -2.75 -4.80 0.01
CA LEU A 10 -2.52 -4.77 1.46
C LEU A 10 -2.55 -3.34 2.00
N VAL A 11 -1.95 -2.41 1.27
CA VAL A 11 -1.98 -0.98 1.62
C VAL A 11 -3.41 -0.45 1.56
N SER A 12 -4.14 -0.72 0.48
CA SER A 12 -5.56 -0.35 0.32
C SER A 12 -6.42 -0.85 1.49
N LYS A 13 -6.25 -2.10 1.91
CA LYS A 13 -6.95 -2.65 3.09
C LYS A 13 -6.66 -1.90 4.38
N VAL A 14 -5.43 -1.44 4.59
CA VAL A 14 -5.05 -0.66 5.78
C VAL A 14 -5.64 0.75 5.72
N LEU A 15 -5.70 1.35 4.54
CA LEU A 15 -6.31 2.67 4.34
C LEU A 15 -7.83 2.65 4.58
N VAL A 16 -8.51 1.60 4.11
CA VAL A 16 -9.98 1.46 4.27
C VAL A 16 -10.35 0.87 5.65
N ALA A 17 -9.38 0.63 6.54
CA ALA A 17 -9.64 -0.03 7.83
C ALA A 17 -10.67 0.70 8.71
N ASP A 18 -10.76 2.02 8.57
CA ASP A 18 -11.70 2.88 9.31
C ASP A 18 -13.05 3.05 8.56
N GLY A 19 -13.27 2.26 7.49
CA GLY A 19 -14.53 2.14 6.74
C GLY A 19 -14.69 3.09 5.56
N MET A 20 -13.82 4.10 5.42
CA MET A 20 -13.79 5.02 4.28
C MET A 20 -12.35 5.42 3.96
N MET A 21 -12.01 5.45 2.67
CA MET A 21 -10.74 6.01 2.16
C MET A 21 -10.92 7.51 1.95
N GLN A 22 -10.09 8.31 2.59
CA GLN A 22 -10.05 9.77 2.39
C GLN A 22 -9.32 10.13 1.09
N ASP A 23 -9.48 11.38 0.62
CA ASP A 23 -8.86 11.85 -0.62
C ASP A 23 -7.31 11.77 -0.57
N GLU A 24 -6.72 12.05 0.59
CA GLU A 24 -5.28 11.94 0.82
C GLU A 24 -4.80 10.49 0.71
N GLU A 25 -5.55 9.55 1.30
CA GLU A 25 -5.26 8.12 1.26
C GLU A 25 -5.41 7.56 -0.16
N ARG A 26 -6.39 8.05 -0.91
CA ARG A 26 -6.55 7.73 -2.34
C ARG A 26 -5.37 8.24 -3.15
N SER A 27 -4.96 9.51 -2.97
CA SER A 27 -3.82 10.08 -3.68
C SER A 27 -2.53 9.30 -3.38
N PHE A 28 -2.31 8.95 -2.12
CA PHE A 28 -1.21 8.11 -1.69
C PHE A 28 -1.20 6.74 -2.38
N LEU A 29 -2.34 6.05 -2.41
CA LEU A 29 -2.48 4.76 -3.09
C LEU A 29 -2.24 4.89 -4.60
N GLU A 30 -2.75 5.95 -5.24
CA GLU A 30 -2.52 6.22 -6.67
C GLU A 30 -1.04 6.45 -7.00
N HIS A 31 -0.33 7.22 -6.17
CA HIS A 31 1.11 7.43 -6.31
C HIS A 31 1.89 6.13 -6.17
N MET A 32 1.55 5.30 -5.18
CA MET A 32 2.16 3.97 -5.00
C MET A 32 1.93 3.05 -6.21
N MET A 33 0.68 2.96 -6.71
CA MET A 33 0.37 2.15 -7.89
C MET A 33 1.16 2.62 -9.13
N LYS A 34 1.39 3.93 -9.25
CA LYS A 34 2.22 4.52 -10.32
C LYS A 34 3.70 4.21 -10.15
N ALA A 35 4.24 4.34 -8.94
CA ALA A 35 5.63 4.02 -8.64
C ALA A 35 5.96 2.54 -8.91
N LEU A 36 5.00 1.64 -8.62
CA LEU A 36 5.13 0.20 -8.85
C LEU A 36 4.79 -0.26 -10.28
N GLY A 37 4.44 0.69 -11.17
CA GLY A 37 4.19 0.41 -12.58
C GLY A 37 2.95 -0.43 -12.86
N LEU A 38 1.91 -0.35 -12.02
CA LEU A 38 0.66 -1.09 -12.27
C LEU A 38 -0.03 -0.57 -13.53
N THR A 39 -0.52 -1.51 -14.33
CA THR A 39 -1.41 -1.27 -15.47
C THR A 39 -2.80 -0.82 -15.01
N ASP A 40 -3.60 -0.25 -15.91
CA ASP A 40 -4.97 0.21 -15.57
C ASP A 40 -5.86 -0.93 -15.07
N ALA A 41 -5.70 -2.13 -15.64
CA ALA A 41 -6.42 -3.33 -15.18
C ALA A 41 -6.03 -3.70 -13.75
N GLU A 42 -4.73 -3.70 -13.45
CA GLU A 42 -4.21 -3.99 -12.10
C GLU A 42 -4.61 -2.92 -11.08
N ARG A 43 -4.60 -1.64 -11.46
CA ARG A 43 -5.08 -0.54 -10.62
C ARG A 43 -6.56 -0.71 -10.29
N LYS A 44 -7.36 -1.08 -11.28
CA LYS A 44 -8.79 -1.36 -11.07
C LYS A 44 -8.98 -2.49 -10.06
N SER A 45 -8.24 -3.59 -10.19
CA SER A 45 -8.30 -4.69 -9.21
C SER A 45 -7.90 -4.24 -7.80
N VAL A 46 -6.92 -3.35 -7.65
CA VAL A 46 -6.56 -2.78 -6.33
C VAL A 46 -7.70 -1.94 -5.74
N VAL A 47 -8.32 -1.08 -6.54
CA VAL A 47 -9.41 -0.20 -6.11
C VAL A 47 -10.67 -0.99 -5.76
N GLU A 48 -10.96 -2.05 -6.53
CA GLU A 48 -12.09 -2.95 -6.30
C GLU A 48 -11.79 -4.04 -5.26
N LEU A 49 -10.59 -4.02 -4.66
CA LEU A 49 -10.11 -5.00 -3.67
C LEU A 49 -10.14 -6.46 -4.17
N GLU A 50 -10.05 -6.65 -5.48
CA GLU A 50 -10.05 -7.97 -6.11
C GLU A 50 -8.78 -8.74 -5.71
N GLY A 51 -8.96 -9.93 -5.13
CA GLY A 51 -7.85 -10.77 -4.69
C GLY A 51 -7.24 -10.37 -3.35
N LEU A 52 -7.89 -9.48 -2.59
CA LEU A 52 -7.41 -9.03 -1.28
C LEU A 52 -7.15 -10.18 -0.31
N ASP A 53 -7.94 -11.26 -0.36
CA ASP A 53 -7.77 -12.43 0.51
C ASP A 53 -6.43 -13.15 0.29
N ALA A 54 -5.91 -13.14 -0.94
CA ALA A 54 -4.64 -13.77 -1.30
C ALA A 54 -3.42 -12.85 -1.05
N ALA A 55 -3.63 -11.53 -1.01
CA ALA A 55 -2.55 -10.54 -0.92
C ALA A 55 -1.66 -10.70 0.33
N PRO A 56 -2.19 -10.92 1.55
CA PRO A 56 -1.36 -11.13 2.74
C PRO A 56 -0.41 -12.31 2.63
N GLY A 57 -0.86 -13.42 2.03
CA GLY A 57 -0.03 -14.62 1.85
C GLY A 57 1.14 -14.36 0.90
N ILE A 58 0.88 -13.67 -0.22
CA ILE A 58 1.90 -13.32 -1.21
C ILE A 58 2.95 -12.39 -0.60
N VAL A 59 2.52 -11.33 0.09
CA VAL A 59 3.46 -10.34 0.64
C VAL A 59 4.26 -10.91 1.82
N ARG A 60 3.68 -11.77 2.65
CA ARG A 60 4.42 -12.47 3.72
C ARG A 60 5.47 -13.42 3.17
N ALA A 61 5.25 -14.00 2.00
CA ALA A 61 6.20 -14.89 1.34
C ALA A 61 7.38 -14.14 0.69
N LEU A 62 7.31 -12.81 0.57
CA LEU A 62 8.41 -12.01 0.03
C LEU A 62 9.60 -11.99 1.01
N PRO A 63 10.85 -11.87 0.50
CA PRO A 63 12.02 -11.62 1.33
C PRO A 63 11.83 -10.41 2.26
N ALA A 64 12.50 -10.42 3.41
CA ALA A 64 12.41 -9.30 4.36
C ALA A 64 12.83 -7.96 3.72
N GLU A 65 13.86 -7.98 2.89
CA GLU A 65 14.34 -6.83 2.10
C GLU A 65 13.24 -6.25 1.20
N GLU A 66 12.47 -7.12 0.54
CA GLU A 66 11.35 -6.67 -0.29
C GLU A 66 10.20 -6.10 0.54
N ARG A 67 9.95 -6.64 1.73
CA ARG A 67 8.95 -6.06 2.64
C ARG A 67 9.41 -4.71 3.17
N GLN A 68 10.70 -4.57 3.46
CA GLN A 68 11.33 -3.32 3.90
C GLN A 68 11.20 -2.24 2.82
N ALA A 69 11.48 -2.60 1.56
CA ALA A 69 11.35 -1.70 0.42
C ALA A 69 9.91 -1.18 0.24
N ILE A 70 8.89 -1.96 0.63
CA ILE A 70 7.50 -1.47 0.66
C ILE A 70 7.37 -0.35 1.69
N VAL A 71 7.88 -0.54 2.91
CA VAL A 71 7.80 0.47 3.98
C VAL A 71 8.54 1.74 3.58
N GLU A 72 9.73 1.62 3.01
CA GLU A 72 10.51 2.76 2.50
C GLU A 72 9.74 3.52 1.42
N MET A 73 9.16 2.81 0.46
CA MET A 73 8.33 3.43 -0.58
C MET A 73 7.09 4.14 -0.01
N LEU A 74 6.49 3.59 1.05
CA LEU A 74 5.35 4.22 1.72
C LEU A 74 5.78 5.48 2.47
N VAL A 75 6.95 5.50 3.08
CA VAL A 75 7.53 6.71 3.69
C VAL A 75 7.82 7.75 2.62
N ASP A 76 8.45 7.36 1.51
CA ASP A 76 8.78 8.26 0.41
C ASP A 76 7.53 8.86 -0.22
N ALA A 77 6.53 8.02 -0.55
CA ALA A 77 5.27 8.47 -1.15
C ALA A 77 4.50 9.43 -0.22
N ALA A 78 4.53 9.20 1.10
CA ALA A 78 3.88 10.07 2.06
C ALA A 78 4.74 11.32 2.41
N SER A 79 6.02 11.34 2.03
CA SER A 79 6.91 12.50 2.18
C SER A 79 7.00 13.37 0.92
N ALA A 80 6.35 12.97 -0.18
CA ALA A 80 6.50 13.60 -1.50
C ALA A 80 6.12 15.10 -1.52
N ASP A 81 5.22 15.55 -0.65
CA ASP A 81 4.84 16.95 -0.49
C ASP A 81 5.67 17.70 0.58
N GLY A 82 6.78 17.09 1.02
CA GLY A 82 7.76 17.67 1.94
C GLY A 82 7.34 17.64 3.43
N LYS A 83 6.18 17.05 3.75
CA LYS A 83 5.71 16.87 5.12
C LYS A 83 4.91 15.59 5.24
N LEU A 84 5.30 14.76 6.20
CA LEU A 84 4.50 13.66 6.69
C LEU A 84 3.53 14.20 7.74
N SER A 85 2.23 14.19 7.42
CA SER A 85 1.21 14.46 8.42
C SER A 85 1.18 13.35 9.49
N PRO A 86 0.67 13.63 10.71
CA PRO A 86 0.46 12.60 11.72
C PRO A 86 -0.40 11.42 11.23
N HIS A 87 -1.35 11.69 10.32
CA HIS A 87 -2.22 10.68 9.73
C HIS A 87 -1.48 9.75 8.78
N GLU A 88 -0.65 10.29 7.89
CA GLU A 88 0.18 9.47 6.99
C GLU A 88 1.18 8.62 7.77
N MET A 89 1.75 9.15 8.85
CA MET A 89 2.60 8.36 9.75
C MET A 89 1.88 7.27 10.52
N ALA A 90 0.63 7.49 10.92
CA ALA A 90 -0.20 6.42 11.47
C ALA A 90 -0.44 5.33 10.42
N THR A 91 -0.73 5.72 9.17
CA THR A 91 -0.91 4.80 8.05
C THR A 91 0.35 3.96 7.76
N VAL A 92 1.52 4.58 7.62
CA VAL A 92 2.78 3.87 7.40
C VAL A 92 3.05 2.87 8.54
N ARG A 93 2.84 3.28 9.80
CA ARG A 93 2.98 2.38 10.96
C ARG A 93 2.04 1.19 10.89
N ARG A 94 0.77 1.41 10.57
CA ARG A 94 -0.22 0.31 10.43
C ARG A 94 0.18 -0.68 9.34
N VAL A 95 0.66 -0.18 8.20
CA VAL A 95 1.13 -1.06 7.12
C VAL A 95 2.39 -1.82 7.54
N THR A 96 3.35 -1.15 8.18
CA THR A 96 4.59 -1.77 8.68
C THR A 96 4.29 -2.96 9.60
N VAL A 97 3.37 -2.77 10.56
CA VAL A 97 2.89 -3.84 11.44
C VAL A 97 2.20 -4.97 10.65
N ALA A 98 1.38 -4.65 9.65
CA ALA A 98 0.71 -5.65 8.82
C ALA A 98 1.69 -6.50 7.99
N LEU A 99 2.84 -5.93 7.64
CA LEU A 99 3.94 -6.59 6.93
C LEU A 99 4.86 -7.41 7.86
N GLY A 100 4.65 -7.32 9.18
CA GLY A 100 5.47 -8.01 10.17
C GLY A 100 6.89 -7.44 10.28
N LEU A 101 7.01 -6.12 10.11
CA LEU A 101 8.24 -5.35 10.29
C LEU A 101 8.16 -4.46 11.53
#